data_AF-A0A966BSX9-F1
#
_entry.id   AF-A0A966BSX9-F1
#
_cell.length_a   1.000
_cell.length_b   1.000
_cell.length_c   1.000
_cell.angle_alpha   90.00
_cell.angle_beta   90.00
_cell.angle_gamma   90.00
#
_symmetry.space_group_name_H-M   'P 1'
#
loop_
_entity.id
_entity.type
_entity.pdbx_description
1 polymer ?
#
loop_
_entity_poly.entity_id
_entity_poly.type
_entity_poly.pdbx_seq_one_letter_code
_entity_poly.pdbx_strand_id
1 'polypeptide(L)'
;MPDLEPSPARPFVHLRVHSQYSLEDGLGTPAALAARARELDSPALAITDWHNLFGLVKFVRAAHKQGVKPLVGADLRLVDPTDESQASVFTLLVQDRTGYLNLCRLISKSFIEGRVQGQPRIRSEWLPGHSDGLITLLGWQSSVGQALLGDHFEEARRRLIHWLGLFPDRLYLELQRTGRSPENTAEPGLLALAAERAVPIVASNDVRFPDQDQFLAHEARVCIHQGRRLDDKFRSREFVDQQYLKSPQQMAELFADLPVALDNTVDLARRLNFDLQLGEYSLPEFPVPEGE
;
A
#
# COMPACT_ATOMS: atom_id res chain seq x y z
N MET A 1 -2.51 -3.80 45.23
CA MET A 1 -3.02 -3.09 44.04
C MET A 1 -3.48 -4.16 43.09
N PRO A 2 -4.74 -4.16 42.62
CA PRO A 2 -5.14 -5.15 41.64
C PRO A 2 -4.36 -4.86 40.36
N ASP A 3 -3.67 -5.89 39.84
CA ASP A 3 -3.01 -5.86 38.54
C ASP A 3 -4.04 -5.41 37.50
N LEU A 4 -3.81 -4.23 36.91
CA LEU A 4 -4.56 -3.77 35.75
C LEU A 4 -4.27 -4.78 34.64
N GLU A 5 -5.24 -5.61 34.32
CA GLU A 5 -5.22 -6.40 33.09
C GLU A 5 -4.89 -5.45 31.93
N PRO A 6 -3.94 -5.81 31.04
CA PRO A 6 -3.64 -4.96 29.91
C PRO A 6 -4.93 -4.75 29.11
N SER A 7 -5.30 -3.48 28.91
CA SER A 7 -6.45 -3.11 28.07
C SER A 7 -6.35 -3.89 26.75
N PRO A 8 -7.43 -4.54 26.27
CA PRO A 8 -7.39 -5.24 25.00
C PRO A 8 -6.89 -4.26 23.93
N ALA A 9 -5.88 -4.70 23.18
CA ALA A 9 -5.23 -3.85 22.20
C ALA A 9 -6.25 -3.38 21.16
N ARG A 10 -6.18 -2.10 20.80
CA ARG A 10 -7.04 -1.54 19.76
C ARG A 10 -6.77 -2.29 18.45
N PRO A 11 -7.80 -2.82 17.77
CA PRO A 11 -7.60 -3.57 16.54
C PRO A 11 -6.98 -2.67 15.45
N PHE A 12 -6.06 -3.24 14.69
CA PHE A 12 -5.36 -2.55 13.61
C PHE A 12 -5.10 -3.53 12.46
N VAL A 13 -5.14 -3.03 11.22
CA VAL A 13 -4.86 -3.81 10.01
C VAL A 13 -3.79 -3.09 9.20
N HIS A 14 -2.72 -3.80 8.84
CA HIS A 14 -1.72 -3.29 7.91
C HIS A 14 -2.30 -3.24 6.48
N LEU A 15 -2.43 -2.03 5.93
CA LEU A 15 -3.00 -1.77 4.61
C LEU A 15 -1.96 -1.54 3.50
N ARG A 16 -0.68 -1.40 3.85
CA ARG A 16 0.41 -1.15 2.90
C ARG A 16 1.66 -1.93 3.31
N VAL A 17 1.92 -3.02 2.57
CA VAL A 17 2.95 -4.01 2.89
C VAL A 17 3.55 -4.54 1.60
N HIS A 18 4.88 -4.51 1.50
CA HIS A 18 5.58 -5.11 0.38
C HIS A 18 6.09 -6.50 0.73
N SER A 19 5.82 -7.45 -0.14
CA SER A 19 6.36 -8.79 -0.09
C SER A 19 7.66 -8.87 -0.90
N GLN A 20 8.29 -10.05 -0.90
CA GLN A 20 9.43 -10.36 -1.75
C GLN A 20 9.16 -10.17 -3.25
N TYR A 21 7.89 -10.04 -3.67
CA TYR A 21 7.50 -9.75 -5.04
C TYR A 21 7.57 -8.26 -5.41
N SER A 22 7.74 -7.38 -4.41
CA SER A 22 8.37 -6.09 -4.64
C SER A 22 9.86 -6.31 -4.85
N LEU A 23 10.24 -6.49 -6.11
CA LEU A 23 11.59 -6.88 -6.51
C LEU A 23 12.66 -5.84 -6.12
N GLU A 24 12.23 -4.60 -5.87
CA GLU A 24 13.09 -3.47 -5.55
C GLU A 24 13.43 -3.40 -4.04
N ASP A 25 12.51 -3.78 -3.15
CA ASP A 25 12.66 -3.52 -1.70
C ASP A 25 12.18 -4.68 -0.79
N GLY A 26 10.94 -5.14 -0.91
CA GLY A 26 10.30 -6.00 0.08
C GLY A 26 11.00 -7.34 0.34
N LEU A 27 11.05 -7.79 1.60
CA LEU A 27 11.79 -8.99 2.00
C LEU A 27 10.90 -10.21 2.26
N GLY A 28 9.73 -10.03 2.87
CA GLY A 28 8.92 -11.13 3.41
C GLY A 28 8.22 -11.96 2.32
N THR A 29 8.26 -13.29 2.42
CA THR A 29 7.40 -14.14 1.56
C THR A 29 5.92 -13.91 1.92
N PRO A 30 4.96 -14.06 0.98
CA PRO A 30 3.54 -13.97 1.32
C PRO A 30 3.10 -14.91 2.45
N ALA A 31 3.73 -16.09 2.55
CA ALA A 31 3.45 -17.04 3.62
C ALA A 31 3.98 -16.58 4.99
N ALA A 32 5.19 -16.02 5.02
CA ALA A 32 5.78 -15.46 6.24
C ALA A 32 4.98 -14.24 6.73
N LEU A 33 4.60 -13.33 5.84
CA LEU A 33 3.77 -12.17 6.16
C LEU A 33 2.40 -12.59 6.73
N ALA A 34 1.74 -13.57 6.12
CA ALA A 34 0.46 -14.09 6.61
C ALA A 34 0.60 -14.80 7.97
N ALA A 35 1.67 -15.59 8.18
CA ALA A 35 1.94 -16.22 9.47
C ALA A 35 2.19 -15.17 10.55
N ARG A 36 2.99 -14.14 10.24
CA ARG A 36 3.29 -13.05 11.17
C ARG A 36 2.04 -12.24 11.52
N ALA A 37 1.19 -11.93 10.54
CA ALA A 37 -0.09 -11.28 10.80
C ALA A 37 -0.98 -12.10 11.76
N ARG A 38 -0.98 -13.44 11.63
CA ARG A 38 -1.72 -14.32 12.53
C ARG A 38 -1.13 -14.35 13.94
N GLU A 39 0.19 -14.35 14.09
CA GLU A 39 0.86 -14.27 15.40
C GLU A 39 0.56 -12.97 16.15
N LEU A 40 0.33 -11.88 15.41
CA LEU A 40 -0.04 -10.57 15.94
C LEU A 40 -1.54 -10.38 16.15
N ASP A 41 -2.34 -11.45 15.98
CA ASP A 41 -3.80 -11.45 16.02
C ASP A 41 -4.45 -10.40 15.09
N SER A 42 -3.80 -10.10 13.95
CA SER A 42 -4.35 -9.21 12.93
C SER A 42 -5.44 -9.93 12.12
N PRO A 43 -6.68 -9.40 12.06
CA PRO A 43 -7.79 -10.08 11.39
C PRO A 43 -7.66 -10.06 9.86
N ALA A 44 -6.89 -9.12 9.32
CA ALA A 44 -6.66 -8.94 7.90
C ALA A 44 -5.22 -8.46 7.64
N LEU A 45 -4.76 -8.59 6.40
CA LEU A 45 -3.48 -8.09 5.94
C LEU A 45 -3.60 -7.67 4.48
N ALA A 46 -3.07 -6.51 4.12
CA ALA A 46 -2.87 -6.15 2.72
C ALA A 46 -1.48 -6.54 2.23
N ILE A 47 -1.35 -6.91 0.95
CA ILE A 47 -0.09 -6.87 0.22
C ILE A 47 -0.28 -5.92 -0.97
N THR A 48 0.63 -4.95 -1.08
CA THR A 48 0.59 -3.83 -2.03
C THR A 48 1.91 -3.71 -2.77
N ASP A 49 2.33 -4.78 -3.45
CA ASP A 49 3.63 -4.83 -4.13
C ASP A 49 3.76 -3.79 -5.26
N TRP A 50 5.01 -3.38 -5.55
CA TRP A 50 5.31 -2.40 -6.60
C TRP A 50 4.82 -2.84 -7.98
N HIS A 51 3.83 -2.12 -8.53
CA HIS A 51 3.32 -2.31 -9.89
C HIS A 51 2.97 -3.76 -10.24
N ASN A 52 2.67 -4.64 -9.28
CA ASN A 52 2.41 -6.04 -9.62
C ASN A 52 1.50 -6.76 -8.64
N LEU A 53 0.98 -7.89 -9.11
CA LEU A 53 0.19 -8.84 -8.33
C LEU A 53 0.80 -10.25 -8.42
N PHE A 54 2.12 -10.36 -8.60
CA PHE A 54 2.80 -11.64 -8.85
C PHE A 54 2.64 -12.62 -7.69
N GLY A 55 2.59 -12.09 -6.46
CA GLY A 55 2.40 -12.86 -5.23
C GLY A 55 0.94 -13.22 -4.93
N LEU A 56 -0.05 -12.71 -5.68
CA LEU A 56 -1.47 -12.71 -5.30
C LEU A 56 -2.00 -14.10 -4.92
N VAL A 57 -1.88 -15.09 -5.82
CA VAL A 57 -2.42 -16.44 -5.58
C VAL A 57 -1.75 -17.10 -4.37
N LYS A 58 -0.44 -16.88 -4.19
CA LYS A 58 0.31 -17.41 -3.04
C LYS A 58 -0.13 -16.74 -1.75
N PHE A 59 -0.34 -15.43 -1.79
CA PHE A 59 -0.80 -14.64 -0.65
C PHE A 59 -2.19 -15.07 -0.20
N VAL A 60 -3.18 -15.07 -1.10
CA VAL A 60 -4.57 -15.45 -0.77
C VAL A 60 -4.62 -16.84 -0.14
N ARG A 61 -3.93 -17.82 -0.74
CA ARG A 61 -3.86 -19.19 -0.19
C ARG A 61 -3.21 -19.22 1.20
N ALA A 62 -2.11 -18.50 1.40
CA ALA A 62 -1.43 -18.46 2.68
C ALA A 62 -2.24 -17.76 3.77
N ALA A 63 -2.86 -16.62 3.44
CA ALA A 63 -3.72 -15.87 4.35
C ALA A 63 -4.93 -16.69 4.80
N HIS A 64 -5.63 -17.34 3.86
CA HIS A 64 -6.74 -18.24 4.18
C HIS A 64 -6.31 -19.41 5.08
N LYS A 65 -5.14 -20.03 4.80
CA LYS A 65 -4.59 -21.10 5.65
C LYS A 65 -4.34 -20.63 7.09
N GLN A 66 -3.98 -19.36 7.28
CA GLN A 66 -3.73 -18.76 8.59
C GLN A 66 -4.99 -18.17 9.24
N GLY A 67 -6.14 -18.18 8.56
CA GLY A 67 -7.36 -17.53 9.05
C GLY A 67 -7.28 -15.99 9.05
N VAL A 68 -6.39 -15.41 8.24
CA VAL A 68 -6.24 -13.97 8.05
C VAL A 68 -6.95 -13.58 6.76
N LYS A 69 -7.78 -12.53 6.78
CA LYS A 69 -8.44 -12.02 5.57
C LYS A 69 -7.39 -11.36 4.64
N PRO A 70 -7.19 -11.85 3.41
CA PRO A 70 -6.31 -11.20 2.45
C PRO A 70 -6.95 -9.94 1.88
N LEU A 71 -6.20 -8.84 1.86
CA LEU A 71 -6.55 -7.61 1.16
C LEU A 71 -5.56 -7.42 0.01
N VAL A 72 -6.08 -7.16 -1.19
CA VAL A 72 -5.27 -7.14 -2.41
C VAL A 72 -5.08 -5.70 -2.86
N GLY A 73 -3.86 -5.35 -3.26
CA GLY A 73 -3.57 -4.03 -3.81
C GLY A 73 -2.20 -3.96 -4.47
N ALA A 74 -1.79 -2.74 -4.82
CA ALA A 74 -0.46 -2.44 -5.34
C ALA A 74 -0.08 -0.98 -5.05
N ASP A 75 1.21 -0.75 -4.81
CA ASP A 75 1.80 0.59 -4.86
C ASP A 75 2.16 0.95 -6.31
N LEU A 76 1.75 2.14 -6.73
CA LEU A 76 1.92 2.63 -8.10
C LEU A 76 2.59 4.01 -8.10
N ARG A 77 3.46 4.22 -9.10
CA ARG A 77 4.15 5.48 -9.37
C ARG A 77 3.34 6.30 -10.37
N LEU A 78 2.91 7.48 -9.99
CA LEU A 78 2.27 8.46 -10.88
C LEU A 78 3.32 9.45 -11.39
N VAL A 79 3.46 9.53 -12.72
CA VAL A 79 4.35 10.49 -13.39
C VAL A 79 4.01 11.92 -12.97
N ASP A 80 5.02 12.74 -12.66
CA ASP A 80 4.81 14.17 -12.44
C ASP A 80 4.54 14.87 -13.78
N PRO A 81 3.47 15.69 -13.90
CA PRO A 81 3.12 16.34 -15.17
C PRO A 81 4.14 17.38 -15.65
N THR A 82 5.03 17.84 -14.76
CA THR A 82 6.06 18.86 -15.06
C THR A 82 7.42 18.25 -15.35
N ASP A 83 7.71 17.05 -14.82
CA ASP A 83 8.97 16.33 -15.05
C ASP A 83 8.70 14.82 -15.07
N GLU A 84 8.70 14.22 -16.27
CA GLU A 84 8.43 12.79 -16.41
C GLU A 84 9.45 11.89 -15.68
N SER A 85 10.64 12.41 -15.34
CA SER A 85 11.65 11.69 -14.57
C SER A 85 11.27 11.53 -13.09
N GLN A 86 10.40 12.41 -12.58
CA GLN A 86 9.86 12.34 -11.23
C GLN A 86 8.55 11.55 -11.18
N ALA A 87 8.31 10.90 -10.06
CA ALA A 87 7.05 10.24 -9.80
C ALA A 87 6.67 10.34 -8.34
N SER A 88 5.38 10.53 -8.10
CA SER A 88 4.76 10.36 -6.79
C SER A 88 4.22 8.94 -6.63
N VAL A 89 3.87 8.55 -5.41
CA VAL A 89 3.41 7.19 -5.09
C VAL A 89 2.01 7.24 -4.51
N PHE A 90 1.15 6.34 -4.97
CA PHE A 90 -0.16 6.12 -4.39
C PHE A 90 -0.43 4.62 -4.31
N THR A 91 -1.24 4.21 -3.33
CA THR A 91 -1.60 2.80 -3.13
C THR A 91 -3.02 2.59 -3.62
N LEU A 92 -3.26 1.54 -4.40
CA LEU A 92 -4.61 1.08 -4.74
C LEU A 92 -4.92 -0.23 -4.04
N LEU A 93 -6.09 -0.29 -3.40
CA LEU A 93 -6.67 -1.47 -2.78
C LEU A 93 -7.90 -1.91 -3.58
N VAL A 94 -8.03 -3.23 -3.75
CA VAL A 94 -9.11 -3.86 -4.49
C VAL A 94 -10.32 -4.04 -3.59
N GLN A 95 -11.39 -3.30 -3.88
CA GLN A 95 -12.66 -3.41 -3.18
C GLN A 95 -13.45 -4.63 -3.65
N ASP A 96 -13.47 -4.88 -4.97
CA ASP A 96 -14.28 -5.90 -5.62
C ASP A 96 -13.63 -6.40 -6.93
N ARG A 97 -14.35 -7.26 -7.68
CA ARG A 97 -13.88 -7.81 -8.96
C ARG A 97 -13.67 -6.76 -10.04
N THR A 98 -14.49 -5.69 -10.07
CA THR A 98 -14.31 -4.59 -11.02
C THR A 98 -12.99 -3.87 -10.73
N GLY A 99 -12.72 -3.63 -9.44
CA GLY A 99 -11.45 -3.07 -8.99
C GLY A 99 -10.26 -3.91 -9.38
N TYR A 100 -10.34 -5.22 -9.16
CA TYR A 100 -9.27 -6.16 -9.54
C TYR A 100 -8.94 -6.05 -11.04
N LEU A 101 -9.96 -6.06 -11.90
CA LEU A 101 -9.77 -5.93 -13.34
C LEU A 101 -9.20 -4.56 -13.73
N ASN A 102 -9.63 -3.49 -13.08
CA ASN A 102 -9.09 -2.15 -13.30
C ASN A 102 -7.63 -2.04 -12.88
N LEU A 103 -7.26 -2.59 -11.72
CA LEU A 103 -5.87 -2.64 -11.27
C LEU A 103 -5.00 -3.46 -12.23
N CYS A 104 -5.48 -4.62 -12.70
CA CYS A 104 -4.78 -5.43 -13.70
C CYS A 104 -4.54 -4.64 -15.00
N ARG A 105 -5.52 -3.88 -15.49
CA ARG A 105 -5.39 -3.03 -16.68
C ARG A 105 -4.36 -1.93 -16.47
N LEU A 106 -4.43 -1.21 -15.35
CA LEU A 106 -3.48 -0.15 -15.01
C LEU A 106 -2.04 -0.67 -14.90
N ILE A 107 -1.84 -1.79 -14.19
CA ILE A 107 -0.54 -2.45 -14.07
C ILE A 107 -0.02 -2.86 -15.46
N SER A 108 -0.84 -3.56 -16.24
CA SER A 108 -0.45 -4.02 -17.59
C SER A 108 -0.05 -2.84 -18.48
N LYS A 109 -0.86 -1.79 -18.49
CA LYS A 109 -0.58 -0.57 -19.24
C LYS A 109 0.70 0.13 -18.79
N SER A 110 1.00 0.13 -17.48
CA SER A 110 2.25 0.71 -16.95
C SER A 110 3.51 0.01 -17.45
N PHE A 111 3.45 -1.30 -17.74
CA PHE A 111 4.57 -2.04 -18.32
C PHE A 111 4.68 -1.89 -19.83
N ILE A 112 3.55 -1.79 -20.55
CA ILE A 112 3.52 -1.72 -22.01
C ILE A 112 3.82 -0.30 -22.51
N GLU A 113 3.18 0.71 -21.91
CA GLU A 113 3.19 2.10 -22.39
C GLU A 113 3.86 3.07 -21.40
N GLY A 114 3.97 2.69 -20.12
CA GLY A 114 4.32 3.60 -19.02
C GLY A 114 5.77 3.58 -18.58
N ARG A 115 6.67 2.99 -19.38
CA ARG A 115 8.07 2.80 -18.97
C ARG A 115 8.86 4.10 -19.09
N VAL A 116 9.31 4.61 -17.94
CA VAL A 116 10.27 5.72 -17.86
C VAL A 116 11.50 5.21 -17.13
N GLN A 117 12.67 5.34 -17.77
CA GLN A 117 13.95 4.84 -17.22
C GLN A 117 13.89 3.35 -16.78
N GLY A 118 13.13 2.53 -17.52
CA GLY A 118 12.97 1.10 -17.24
C GLY A 118 11.97 0.77 -16.12
N GLN A 119 11.45 1.76 -15.41
CA GLN A 119 10.46 1.57 -14.35
C GLN A 119 9.03 1.79 -14.91
N PRO A 120 8.06 0.91 -14.58
CA PRO A 120 6.67 1.15 -14.91
C PRO A 120 6.14 2.37 -14.15
N ARG A 121 5.36 3.21 -14.83
CA ARG A 121 4.68 4.37 -14.23
C ARG A 121 3.27 4.49 -14.79
N ILE A 122 2.39 5.07 -14.01
CA ILE A 122 1.02 5.44 -14.36
C ILE A 122 1.03 6.89 -14.82
N ARG A 123 0.30 7.17 -15.91
CA ARG A 123 -0.02 8.54 -16.33
C ARG A 123 -1.40 8.93 -15.83
N SER A 124 -1.59 10.20 -15.45
CA SER A 124 -2.81 10.67 -14.79
C SER A 124 -4.06 10.47 -15.65
N GLU A 125 -3.92 10.59 -16.97
CA GLU A 125 -4.98 10.40 -17.96
C GLU A 125 -5.49 8.95 -18.07
N TRP A 126 -4.83 7.97 -17.43
CA TRP A 126 -5.28 6.58 -17.41
C TRP A 126 -6.25 6.26 -16.28
N LEU A 127 -6.26 7.08 -15.22
CA LEU A 127 -7.09 6.86 -14.04
C LEU A 127 -8.60 7.02 -14.32
N PRO A 128 -9.06 8.02 -15.10
CA PRO A 128 -10.46 8.11 -15.50
C PRO A 128 -10.95 6.82 -16.18
N GLY A 129 -12.08 6.29 -15.72
CA GLY A 129 -12.66 5.02 -16.22
C GLY A 129 -12.00 3.74 -15.68
N HIS A 130 -10.94 3.85 -14.88
CA HIS A 130 -10.23 2.72 -14.26
C HIS A 130 -10.13 2.84 -12.73
N SER A 131 -10.96 3.67 -12.11
CA SER A 131 -10.98 3.84 -10.64
C SER A 131 -12.11 3.05 -9.95
N ASP A 132 -13.06 2.50 -10.70
CA ASP A 132 -14.18 1.77 -10.10
C ASP A 132 -13.75 0.47 -9.43
N GLY A 133 -14.34 0.20 -8.27
CA GLY A 133 -14.00 -0.93 -7.41
C GLY A 133 -12.63 -0.81 -6.73
N LEU A 134 -11.97 0.36 -6.82
CA LEU A 134 -10.68 0.62 -6.18
C LEU A 134 -10.81 1.67 -5.07
N ILE A 135 -10.03 1.48 -4.02
CA ILE A 135 -9.80 2.47 -2.96
C ILE A 135 -8.37 2.95 -3.05
N THR A 136 -8.15 4.26 -2.94
CA THR A 136 -6.81 4.87 -2.99
C THR A 136 -6.36 5.37 -1.63
N LEU A 137 -5.08 5.15 -1.31
CA LEU A 137 -4.39 5.76 -0.15
C LEU A 137 -3.37 6.77 -0.65
N LEU A 138 -3.41 7.99 -0.08
CA LEU A 138 -2.49 9.07 -0.40
C LEU A 138 -1.69 9.48 0.84
N GLY A 139 -0.41 9.10 0.89
CA GLY A 139 0.53 9.48 1.95
C GLY A 139 1.45 10.63 1.55
N TRP A 140 2.53 10.85 2.32
CA TRP A 140 3.53 11.89 2.04
C TRP A 140 4.27 11.69 0.71
N GLN A 141 4.37 10.44 0.22
CA GLN A 141 4.95 10.13 -1.09
C GLN A 141 4.01 10.47 -2.27
N SER A 142 2.72 10.70 -2.02
CA SER A 142 1.73 11.02 -3.06
C SER A 142 1.91 12.42 -3.63
N SER A 143 1.27 12.71 -4.78
CA SER A 143 1.35 14.05 -5.37
C SER A 143 0.80 15.13 -4.43
N VAL A 144 -0.15 14.79 -3.55
CA VAL A 144 -0.65 15.66 -2.49
C VAL A 144 0.41 15.87 -1.41
N GLY A 145 1.00 14.77 -0.92
CA GLY A 145 2.05 14.80 0.10
C GLY A 145 3.31 15.55 -0.33
N GLN A 146 3.78 15.32 -1.56
CA GLN A 146 4.94 16.01 -2.13
C GLN A 146 4.71 17.53 -2.25
N ALA A 147 3.49 17.97 -2.58
CA ALA A 147 3.16 19.39 -2.58
C ALA A 147 3.23 20.00 -1.16
N LEU A 148 2.80 19.26 -0.13
CA LEU A 148 2.91 19.69 1.26
C LEU A 148 4.37 19.78 1.72
N LEU A 149 5.23 18.84 1.32
CA LEU A 149 6.67 18.89 1.62
C LEU A 149 7.37 20.11 1.01
N GLY A 150 6.85 20.61 -0.12
CA GLY A 150 7.32 21.85 -0.75
C GLY A 150 6.62 23.12 -0.24
N ASP A 151 5.91 23.06 0.88
CA ASP A 151 5.12 24.17 1.44
C ASP A 151 4.06 24.76 0.48
N HIS A 152 3.58 23.96 -0.48
CA HIS A 152 2.58 24.35 -1.47
C HIS A 152 1.17 23.85 -1.10
N PHE A 153 0.62 24.35 0.02
CA PHE A 153 -0.68 23.88 0.54
C PHE A 153 -1.84 23.99 -0.45
N GLU A 154 -1.96 25.11 -1.15
CA GLU A 154 -3.04 25.30 -2.14
C GLU A 154 -2.91 24.35 -3.34
N GLU A 155 -1.68 23.99 -3.72
CA GLU A 155 -1.48 22.98 -4.75
C GLU A 155 -1.87 21.58 -4.25
N ALA A 156 -1.49 21.23 -3.01
CA ALA A 156 -1.93 19.99 -2.37
C ALA A 156 -3.46 19.89 -2.31
N ARG A 157 -4.14 21.00 -1.97
CA ARG A 157 -5.61 21.12 -1.97
C ARG A 157 -6.19 20.84 -3.35
N ARG A 158 -5.67 21.47 -4.42
CA ARG A 158 -6.14 21.24 -5.80
C ARG A 158 -5.95 19.78 -6.22
N ARG A 159 -4.79 19.20 -5.92
CA ARG A 159 -4.49 17.79 -6.22
C ARG A 159 -5.44 16.86 -5.50
N LEU A 160 -5.72 17.10 -4.22
CA LEU A 160 -6.67 16.30 -3.44
C LEU A 160 -8.08 16.36 -4.05
N ILE A 161 -8.56 17.54 -4.46
CA ILE A 161 -9.86 17.68 -5.13
C ILE A 161 -9.92 16.85 -6.42
N HIS A 162 -8.85 16.85 -7.21
CA HIS A 162 -8.77 16.02 -8.40
C HIS A 162 -8.89 14.52 -8.06
N TRP A 163 -8.14 14.04 -7.08
CA TRP A 163 -8.21 12.65 -6.63
C TRP A 163 -9.59 12.28 -6.06
N LEU A 164 -10.25 13.18 -5.34
CA LEU A 164 -11.61 12.96 -4.84
C LEU A 164 -12.63 12.80 -5.99
N GLY A 165 -12.43 13.50 -7.11
CA GLY A 165 -13.23 13.30 -8.31
C GLY A 165 -13.03 11.92 -8.95
N LEU A 166 -11.83 11.33 -8.82
CA LEU A 166 -11.53 9.98 -9.33
C LEU A 166 -12.01 8.86 -8.38
N PHE A 167 -11.95 9.09 -7.08
CA PHE A 167 -12.24 8.11 -6.02
C PHE A 167 -13.27 8.65 -5.00
N PRO A 168 -14.51 8.97 -5.44
CA PRO A 168 -15.54 9.45 -4.53
C PRO A 168 -15.81 8.41 -3.45
N ASP A 169 -15.79 8.83 -2.18
CA ASP A 169 -15.96 7.98 -0.98
C ASP A 169 -14.98 6.79 -0.86
N ARG A 170 -13.94 6.77 -1.71
CA ARG A 170 -12.95 5.68 -1.85
C ARG A 170 -11.52 6.22 -1.78
N LEU A 171 -11.32 7.35 -1.10
CA LEU A 171 -10.02 7.97 -0.89
C LEU A 171 -9.76 8.14 0.59
N TYR A 172 -8.56 7.77 1.01
CA TYR A 172 -8.08 7.96 2.37
C TYR A 172 -6.73 8.67 2.36
N LEU A 173 -6.52 9.57 3.31
CA LEU A 173 -5.20 10.14 3.56
C LEU A 173 -4.42 9.23 4.51
N GLU A 174 -3.23 8.81 4.08
CA GLU A 174 -2.39 7.85 4.79
C GLU A 174 -1.38 8.59 5.69
N LEU A 175 -1.35 8.21 6.97
CA LEU A 175 -0.40 8.72 7.95
C LEU A 175 0.59 7.61 8.33
N GLN A 176 1.88 7.95 8.29
CA GLN A 176 2.99 7.05 8.59
C GLN A 176 3.84 7.68 9.69
N ARG A 177 4.24 6.90 10.69
CA ARG A 177 5.10 7.37 11.79
C ARG A 177 6.26 6.39 12.00
N THR A 178 7.09 6.24 10.96
CA THR A 178 8.29 5.38 11.00
C THR A 178 9.53 6.14 11.48
N GLY A 179 9.41 7.46 11.64
CA GLY A 179 10.49 8.35 12.10
C GLY A 179 11.24 9.02 10.96
N ARG A 180 10.74 8.94 9.72
CA ARG A 180 11.34 9.63 8.57
C ARG A 180 10.93 11.11 8.58
N SER A 181 11.87 12.01 8.30
CA SER A 181 11.60 13.46 8.32
C SER A 181 10.41 13.89 7.43
N PRO A 182 10.23 13.37 6.20
CA PRO A 182 9.10 13.77 5.36
C PRO A 182 7.73 13.44 5.97
N GLU A 183 7.63 12.39 6.78
CA GLU A 183 6.38 12.01 7.45
C GLU A 183 5.93 13.11 8.41
N ASN A 184 6.83 13.54 9.30
CA ASN A 184 6.57 14.59 10.28
C ASN A 184 6.27 15.94 9.61
N THR A 185 6.91 16.24 8.48
CA THR A 185 6.68 17.48 7.73
C THR A 185 5.31 17.48 7.05
N ALA A 186 4.90 16.38 6.42
CA ALA A 186 3.65 16.32 5.66
C ALA A 186 2.40 16.10 6.52
N GLU A 187 2.51 15.42 7.67
CA GLU A 187 1.38 15.00 8.51
C GLU A 187 0.44 16.17 8.89
N PRO A 188 0.91 17.34 9.39
CA PRO A 188 0.01 18.45 9.74
C PRO A 188 -0.81 18.94 8.54
N GLY A 189 -0.20 18.99 7.35
CA GLY A 189 -0.88 19.38 6.12
C GLY A 189 -1.92 18.35 5.67
N LEU A 190 -1.60 17.06 5.77
CA LEU A 190 -2.54 15.97 5.48
C LEU A 190 -3.74 16.02 6.43
N LEU A 191 -3.52 16.25 7.72
CA LEU A 191 -4.60 16.40 8.71
C LEU A 191 -5.48 17.62 8.45
N ALA A 192 -4.87 18.77 8.09
CA ALA A 192 -5.62 19.97 7.73
C ALA A 192 -6.49 19.75 6.50
N LEU A 193 -5.96 19.09 5.46
CA LEU A 193 -6.72 18.74 4.26
C LEU A 193 -7.82 17.71 4.55
N ALA A 194 -7.55 16.72 5.40
CA ALA A 194 -8.54 15.75 5.87
C ALA A 194 -9.74 16.45 6.50
N ALA A 195 -9.48 17.38 7.44
CA ALA A 195 -10.51 18.14 8.12
C ALA A 195 -11.27 19.07 7.17
N GLU A 196 -10.57 19.77 6.27
CA GLU A 196 -11.18 20.70 5.31
C GLU A 196 -12.13 19.99 4.33
N ARG A 197 -11.76 18.79 3.89
CA ARG A 197 -12.48 18.06 2.81
C ARG A 197 -13.27 16.87 3.32
N ALA A 198 -13.36 16.68 4.64
CA ALA A 198 -13.99 15.54 5.29
C ALA A 198 -13.49 14.19 4.74
N VAL A 199 -12.19 14.11 4.46
CA VAL A 199 -11.55 12.89 3.95
C VAL A 199 -11.08 12.05 5.13
N PRO A 200 -11.42 10.76 5.19
CA PRO A 200 -10.98 9.89 6.28
C PRO A 200 -9.46 9.67 6.23
N ILE A 201 -8.86 9.56 7.41
CA ILE A 201 -7.44 9.25 7.59
C ILE A 201 -7.25 7.78 7.97
N VAL A 202 -6.13 7.18 7.58
CA VAL A 202 -5.73 5.84 8.02
C VAL A 202 -4.27 5.83 8.46
N ALA A 203 -3.96 5.07 9.49
CA ALA A 203 -2.59 4.79 9.88
C ALA A 203 -2.01 3.66 9.01
N SER A 204 -0.74 3.75 8.69
CA SER A 204 0.03 2.65 8.10
C SER A 204 1.46 2.65 8.63
N ASN A 205 2.20 1.58 8.31
CA ASN A 205 3.60 1.43 8.72
C ASN A 205 4.57 1.19 7.55
N ASP A 206 4.11 1.38 6.30
CA ASP A 206 4.92 1.24 5.08
C ASP A 206 5.85 0.01 5.11
N VAL A 207 5.27 -1.16 5.37
CA VAL A 207 6.03 -2.35 5.78
C VAL A 207 6.87 -2.90 4.63
N ARG A 208 8.12 -3.24 4.92
CA ARG A 208 9.07 -3.86 3.96
C ARG A 208 9.63 -5.19 4.41
N PHE A 209 9.55 -5.51 5.70
CA PHE A 209 10.05 -6.76 6.26
C PHE A 209 9.13 -7.25 7.39
N PRO A 210 9.03 -8.57 7.64
CA PRO A 210 8.20 -9.11 8.72
C PRO A 210 8.57 -8.59 10.12
N ASP A 211 9.85 -8.67 10.50
CA ASP A 211 10.33 -8.41 11.87
C ASP A 211 11.44 -7.36 11.92
N GLN A 212 11.53 -6.60 13.03
CA GLN A 212 12.48 -5.49 13.16
C GLN A 212 13.94 -5.91 12.98
N ASP A 213 14.32 -7.10 13.46
CA ASP A 213 15.68 -7.64 13.36
C ASP A 213 16.10 -7.97 11.91
N GLN A 214 15.15 -8.00 10.98
CA GLN A 214 15.40 -8.24 9.55
C GLN A 214 15.77 -6.97 8.78
N PHE A 215 15.83 -5.80 9.44
CA PHE A 215 16.20 -4.55 8.78
C PHE A 215 17.56 -4.63 8.06
N LEU A 216 18.57 -5.23 8.67
CA LEU A 216 19.89 -5.36 8.04
C LEU A 216 19.87 -6.29 6.81
N ALA A 217 19.06 -7.35 6.85
CA ALA A 217 18.87 -8.25 5.71
C ALA A 217 18.14 -7.54 4.57
N HIS A 218 17.14 -6.71 4.90
CA HIS A 218 16.44 -5.86 3.95
C HIS A 218 17.40 -4.83 3.30
N GLU A 219 18.22 -4.13 4.09
CA GLU A 219 19.21 -3.18 3.57
C GLU A 219 20.20 -3.85 2.61
N ALA A 220 20.64 -5.08 2.91
CA ALA A 220 21.49 -5.86 2.01
C ALA A 220 20.77 -6.18 0.69
N ARG A 221 19.49 -6.56 0.73
CA ARG A 221 18.66 -6.82 -0.46
C ARG A 221 18.55 -5.58 -1.35
N VAL A 222 18.22 -4.42 -0.76
CA VAL A 222 18.11 -3.15 -1.49
C VAL A 222 19.45 -2.78 -2.15
N CYS A 223 20.56 -2.96 -1.43
CA CYS A 223 21.90 -2.71 -1.99
C CYS A 223 22.21 -3.60 -3.20
N ILE A 224 21.82 -4.89 -3.14
CA ILE A 224 21.97 -5.82 -4.27
C ILE A 224 21.16 -5.32 -5.47
N HIS A 225 19.90 -4.91 -5.26
CA HIS A 225 19.06 -4.37 -6.33
C HIS A 225 19.65 -3.10 -6.97
N GLN A 226 20.18 -2.19 -6.15
CA GLN A 226 20.76 -0.93 -6.60
C GLN A 226 22.19 -1.07 -7.16
N GLY A 227 22.82 -2.24 -7.06
CA GLY A 227 24.22 -2.45 -7.42
C GLY A 227 25.19 -1.64 -6.55
N ARG A 228 24.86 -1.41 -5.28
CA ARG A 228 25.67 -0.66 -4.31
C ARG A 228 26.19 -1.59 -3.20
N ARG A 229 27.24 -1.14 -2.49
CA ARG A 229 27.76 -1.85 -1.30
C ARG A 229 27.10 -1.32 -0.04
N LEU A 230 26.94 -2.18 0.97
CA LEU A 230 26.30 -1.82 2.24
C LEU A 230 27.09 -0.74 3.02
N ASP A 231 28.42 -0.75 2.89
CA ASP A 231 29.37 0.17 3.53
C ASP A 231 29.60 1.49 2.76
N ASP A 232 28.94 1.66 1.61
CA ASP A 232 29.03 2.87 0.81
C ASP A 232 28.39 4.06 1.54
N LYS A 233 29.20 5.06 1.87
CA LYS A 233 28.78 6.28 2.58
C LYS A 233 27.87 7.18 1.76
N PHE A 234 27.89 7.05 0.42
CA PHE A 234 27.09 7.85 -0.50
C PHE A 234 25.80 7.14 -0.97
N ARG A 235 25.49 5.95 -0.42
CA ARG A 235 24.24 5.27 -0.76
C ARG A 235 23.04 6.01 -0.19
N SER A 236 21.93 5.98 -0.92
CA SER A 236 20.63 6.41 -0.40
C SER A 236 20.21 5.49 0.74
N ARG A 237 19.64 6.07 1.81
CA ARG A 237 19.09 5.35 2.96
C ARG A 237 17.61 5.69 3.06
N GLU A 238 16.82 5.02 2.24
CA GLU A 238 15.38 5.31 2.07
C GLU A 238 14.52 4.62 3.13
N PHE A 239 15.10 3.60 3.77
CA PHE A 239 14.41 2.73 4.71
C PHE A 239 14.96 2.88 6.12
N VAL A 240 14.07 2.67 7.09
CA VAL A 240 14.37 2.70 8.53
C VAL A 240 13.94 1.39 9.18
N ASP A 241 14.54 1.06 10.31
CA ASP A 241 14.26 -0.19 11.03
C ASP A 241 12.83 -0.29 11.57
N GLN A 242 12.06 0.79 11.50
CA GLN A 242 10.66 0.86 11.94
C GLN A 242 9.63 0.35 10.91
N GLN A 243 10.05 -0.11 9.73
CA GLN A 243 9.19 -0.58 8.63
C GLN A 243 8.88 -2.09 8.67
N TYR A 244 8.64 -2.64 9.87
CA TYR A 244 8.23 -4.04 10.06
C TYR A 244 6.73 -4.20 10.34
N LEU A 245 6.22 -5.44 10.42
CA LEU A 245 4.86 -5.69 10.89
C LEU A 245 4.75 -5.41 12.40
N LYS A 246 4.52 -4.15 12.76
CA LYS A 246 4.22 -3.75 14.15
C LYS A 246 2.95 -4.44 14.64
N SER A 247 2.95 -4.82 15.91
CA SER A 247 1.76 -5.32 16.60
C SER A 247 0.68 -4.24 16.72
N PRO A 248 -0.60 -4.61 16.87
CA PRO A 248 -1.67 -3.64 17.16
C PRO A 248 -1.38 -2.76 18.39
N GLN A 249 -0.72 -3.30 19.42
CA GLN A 249 -0.29 -2.58 20.62
C GLN A 249 0.71 -1.47 20.27
N GLN A 250 1.77 -1.81 19.53
CA GLN A 250 2.78 -0.83 19.11
C GLN A 250 2.18 0.27 18.22
N MET A 251 1.24 -0.07 17.34
CA MET A 251 0.52 0.92 16.52
C MET A 251 -0.42 1.78 17.36
N ALA A 252 -1.07 1.21 18.37
CA ALA A 252 -1.91 1.93 19.33
C ALA A 252 -1.11 2.93 20.16
N GLU A 253 0.10 2.58 20.61
CA GLU A 253 1.01 3.49 21.30
C GLU A 253 1.48 4.62 20.37
N LEU A 254 1.84 4.28 19.12
CA LEU A 254 2.35 5.22 18.13
C LEU A 254 1.31 6.26 17.67
N PHE A 255 0.03 5.90 17.67
CA PHE A 255 -1.10 6.74 17.28
C PHE A 255 -2.06 7.01 18.46
N ALA A 256 -1.55 7.03 19.69
CA ALA A 256 -2.37 7.23 20.89
C ALA A 256 -3.14 8.57 20.89
N ASP A 257 -2.57 9.60 20.28
CA ASP A 257 -3.18 10.92 20.04
C ASP A 257 -4.22 10.93 18.91
N LEU A 258 -4.18 9.94 18.01
CA LEU A 258 -5.02 9.87 16.83
C LEU A 258 -5.63 8.47 16.60
N PRO A 259 -6.43 7.97 17.55
CA PRO A 259 -6.97 6.61 17.53
C PRO A 259 -7.85 6.31 16.31
N VAL A 260 -8.55 7.33 15.77
CA VAL A 260 -9.44 7.17 14.61
C VAL A 260 -8.70 6.70 13.36
N ALA A 261 -7.41 7.02 13.24
CA ALA A 261 -6.59 6.56 12.12
C ALA A 261 -6.42 5.02 12.14
N LEU A 262 -6.41 4.41 13.34
CA LEU A 262 -6.34 2.95 13.51
C LEU A 262 -7.70 2.31 13.25
N ASP A 263 -8.79 2.86 13.80
CA ASP A 263 -10.15 2.33 13.60
C ASP A 263 -10.51 2.27 12.11
N ASN A 264 -10.19 3.35 11.39
CA ASN A 264 -10.44 3.45 9.96
C ASN A 264 -9.72 2.35 9.16
N THR A 265 -8.60 1.79 9.67
CA THR A 265 -7.95 0.64 9.00
C THR A 265 -8.82 -0.62 9.03
N VAL A 266 -9.49 -0.85 10.16
CA VAL A 266 -10.38 -2.00 10.37
C VAL A 266 -11.66 -1.81 9.57
N ASP A 267 -12.22 -0.60 9.59
CA ASP A 267 -13.42 -0.27 8.80
C ASP A 267 -13.15 -0.36 7.31
N LEU A 268 -12.00 0.13 6.84
CA LEU A 268 -11.58 -0.02 5.46
C LEU A 268 -11.39 -1.50 5.10
N ALA A 269 -10.74 -2.30 5.95
CA ALA A 269 -10.59 -3.74 5.73
C ALA A 269 -11.93 -4.47 5.57
N ARG A 270 -13.01 -4.01 6.24
CA ARG A 270 -14.36 -4.56 6.07
C ARG A 270 -14.96 -4.25 4.70
N ARG A 271 -14.61 -3.12 4.09
CA ARG A 271 -15.09 -2.70 2.76
C ARG A 271 -14.45 -3.48 1.60
N LEU A 272 -13.25 -4.02 1.82
CA LEU A 272 -12.47 -4.73 0.81
C LEU A 272 -12.87 -6.21 0.76
N ASN A 273 -13.68 -6.61 -0.21
CA ASN A 273 -14.24 -7.96 -0.32
C ASN A 273 -14.04 -8.51 -1.74
N PHE A 274 -12.79 -8.77 -2.08
CA PHE A 274 -12.43 -9.47 -3.29
C PHE A 274 -12.20 -10.95 -3.00
N ASP A 275 -13.05 -11.80 -3.55
CA ASP A 275 -12.86 -13.25 -3.54
C ASP A 275 -12.22 -13.70 -4.85
N LEU A 276 -11.06 -14.36 -4.73
CA LEU A 276 -10.33 -14.90 -5.86
C LEU A 276 -10.77 -16.36 -6.06
N GLN A 277 -11.57 -16.62 -7.09
CA GLN A 277 -11.95 -17.97 -7.46
C GLN A 277 -10.71 -18.78 -7.86
N LEU A 278 -10.40 -19.82 -7.10
CA LEU A 278 -9.27 -20.72 -7.32
C LEU A 278 -9.79 -22.12 -7.65
N GLY A 279 -9.19 -22.77 -8.66
CA GLY A 279 -9.48 -24.17 -8.98
C GLY A 279 -10.56 -24.41 -10.04
N GLU A 280 -11.19 -23.35 -10.54
CA GLU A 280 -12.05 -23.42 -11.73
C GLU A 280 -11.24 -23.21 -13.00
N TYR A 281 -11.46 -24.06 -14.02
CA TYR A 281 -10.82 -23.93 -15.32
C TYR A 281 -11.59 -22.92 -16.18
N SER A 282 -10.90 -21.89 -16.67
CA SER A 282 -11.40 -21.00 -17.71
C SER A 282 -10.85 -21.43 -19.07
N LEU A 283 -11.50 -22.40 -19.70
CA LEU A 283 -11.11 -22.91 -21.02
C LEU A 283 -11.67 -21.98 -22.12
N PRO A 284 -10.88 -21.63 -23.15
CA PRO A 284 -11.42 -20.93 -24.32
C PRO A 284 -12.40 -21.84 -25.05
N GLU A 285 -13.38 -21.25 -25.71
CA GLU A 285 -14.21 -22.00 -26.66
C GLU A 285 -13.31 -22.54 -27.78
N PHE A 286 -13.28 -23.87 -27.92
CA PHE A 286 -12.64 -24.51 -29.05
C PHE A 286 -13.67 -24.55 -30.19
N PRO A 287 -13.43 -23.86 -31.31
CA PRO A 287 -14.39 -23.86 -32.41
C PRO A 287 -14.44 -25.27 -33.01
N VAL A 288 -15.57 -25.95 -32.83
CA VAL A 288 -15.89 -27.20 -33.53
C VAL A 288 -16.69 -26.88 -34.80
N PRO A 289 -16.41 -27.52 -35.95
CA PRO A 289 -17.25 -27.41 -37.15
C PRO A 289 -18.70 -27.80 -36.83
N GLU A 290 -19.69 -27.16 -37.48
CA GLU A 290 -21.09 -27.55 -37.33
C GLU A 290 -21.28 -29.02 -37.75
N GLY A 291 -21.63 -29.89 -36.80
CA GLY A 291 -22.03 -31.27 -37.06
C GLY A 291 -21.09 -32.38 -36.56
N GLU A 292 -20.05 -32.08 -35.79
CA GLU A 292 -19.21 -33.08 -35.09
C GLU A 292 -19.16 -32.88 -33.57
#